data_AF-A0A9E2QGW2-F1
#
_entry.id   AF-A0A9E2QGW2-F1
#
_cell.length_a   1.000
_cell.length_b   1.000
_cell.length_c   1.000
_cell.angle_alpha   90.00
_cell.angle_beta   90.00
_cell.angle_gamma   90.00
#
_symmetry.space_group_name_H-M   'P 1'
#
loop_
_entity.id
_entity.type
_entity.pdbx_description
1 polymer ?
#
loop_
_entity_poly.entity_id
_entity_poly.type
_entity_poly.pdbx_seq_one_letter_code
_entity_poly.pdbx_strand_id
1 'polypeptide(L)'
;MLIQYLLLIIIVFILLQTARKFKARKISLREFLFWTIFWLMVFAVVLLPQITSFLAEKLGVGRGADLVVYASLIFVFYMIFRLFVRQEKVERDIGKIVEEIAKKDKDNS
;
A
#
# COMPACT_ATOMS: atom_id res chain seq x y z
N MET A 1 7.44 -25.86 -1.93
CA MET A 1 7.09 -26.05 -3.36
C MET A 1 5.73 -25.43 -3.72
N LEU A 2 4.60 -25.83 -3.11
CA LEU A 2 3.27 -25.25 -3.41
C LEU A 2 3.13 -23.75 -3.11
N ILE A 3 3.68 -23.29 -1.97
CA ILE A 3 3.60 -21.88 -1.53
C ILE A 3 4.30 -20.93 -2.51
N GLN A 4 5.40 -21.36 -3.15
CA GLN A 4 6.12 -20.54 -4.13
C GLN A 4 5.28 -20.27 -5.38
N TYR A 5 4.60 -21.28 -5.92
CA TYR A 5 3.72 -21.09 -7.08
C TYR A 5 2.53 -20.16 -6.76
N LEU A 6 1.97 -20.30 -5.55
CA LEU A 6 0.86 -19.47 -5.09
C LEU A 6 1.30 -18.00 -4.94
N LEU A 7 2.49 -17.75 -4.37
CA LEU A 7 3.07 -16.40 -4.26
C LEU A 7 3.37 -15.78 -5.63
N LEU A 8 3.87 -16.59 -6.58
CA LEU A 8 4.16 -16.13 -7.94
C LEU A 8 2.88 -15.68 -8.67
N ILE A 9 1.80 -16.46 -8.54
CA ILE A 9 0.47 -16.10 -9.10
C ILE A 9 -0.04 -14.78 -8.49
N ILE A 10 0.09 -14.62 -7.18
CA ILE A 10 -0.32 -13.38 -6.49
C ILE A 10 0.47 -12.19 -7.01
N ILE A 11 1.80 -12.31 -7.16
CA ILE A 11 2.65 -11.21 -7.63
C ILE A 11 2.29 -10.82 -9.07
N VAL A 12 2.10 -11.79 -9.96
CA VAL A 12 1.68 -11.54 -11.34
C VAL A 12 0.32 -10.85 -11.38
N PHE A 13 -0.64 -11.30 -10.56
CA PHE A 13 -1.96 -10.69 -10.47
C PHE A 13 -1.89 -9.22 -10.00
N ILE A 14 -1.01 -8.92 -9.05
CA ILE A 14 -0.87 -7.57 -8.51
C ILE A 14 -0.13 -6.65 -9.48
N LEU A 15 0.89 -7.14 -10.18
CA LEU A 15 1.53 -6.41 -11.27
C LEU A 15 0.52 -6.08 -12.38
N LEU A 16 -0.34 -7.03 -12.76
CA LEU A 16 -1.40 -6.79 -13.74
C LEU A 16 -2.44 -5.76 -13.27
N GLN A 17 -2.87 -5.83 -12.01
CA GLN A 17 -3.76 -4.82 -11.42
C GLN A 17 -3.11 -3.42 -11.41
N THR A 18 -1.83 -3.35 -11.03
CA THR A 18 -1.08 -2.10 -10.96
C THR A 18 -0.90 -1.50 -12.36
N ALA A 19 -0.57 -2.33 -13.35
CA ALA A 19 -0.49 -1.92 -14.76
C ALA A 19 -1.85 -1.46 -15.33
N ARG A 20 -2.95 -2.14 -14.99
CA ARG A 20 -4.32 -1.74 -15.38
C ARG A 20 -4.70 -0.39 -14.78
N LYS A 21 -4.41 -0.17 -13.50
CA LYS A 21 -4.69 1.11 -12.82
C LYS A 21 -3.84 2.25 -13.38
N PHE A 22 -2.60 1.98 -13.79
CA PHE A 22 -1.72 2.94 -14.48
C PHE A 22 -2.26 3.30 -15.86
N LYS A 23 -2.66 2.29 -16.66
CA LYS A 23 -3.27 2.52 -17.98
C LYS A 23 -4.56 3.33 -17.90
N ALA A 24 -5.30 3.20 -16.80
CA ALA A 24 -6.51 3.98 -16.54
C ALA A 24 -6.24 5.43 -16.05
N ARG A 25 -4.98 5.90 -15.99
CA ARG A 25 -4.54 7.19 -15.40
C ARG A 25 -5.07 7.45 -13.98
N LYS A 26 -5.51 6.42 -13.26
CA LYS A 26 -6.05 6.54 -11.89
C LYS A 26 -4.97 6.63 -10.82
N ILE A 27 -3.72 6.37 -11.19
CA ILE A 27 -2.54 6.45 -10.30
C ILE A 27 -1.43 7.22 -11.01
N SER A 28 -0.73 8.03 -10.23
CA SER A 28 0.44 8.78 -10.69
C SER A 28 1.63 7.87 -10.96
N LEU A 29 2.57 8.31 -11.82
CA LEU A 29 3.81 7.57 -12.10
C LEU A 29 4.58 7.22 -10.82
N ARG A 30 4.53 8.10 -9.82
CA ARG A 30 5.17 7.92 -8.51
C ARG A 30 4.51 6.80 -7.70
N GLU A 31 3.18 6.71 -7.72
CA GLU A 31 2.45 5.61 -7.06
C GLU A 31 2.68 4.27 -7.76
N PHE A 32 2.74 4.26 -9.09
CA PHE A 32 3.08 3.05 -9.85
C PHE A 32 4.49 2.54 -9.50
N LEU A 33 5.50 3.41 -9.54
CA LEU A 33 6.88 3.07 -9.16
C LEU A 33 6.97 2.56 -7.72
N PHE A 34 6.30 3.24 -6.78
CA PHE A 34 6.28 2.82 -5.38
C PHE A 34 5.71 1.41 -5.22
N TRP A 35 4.57 1.11 -5.83
CA TRP A 35 3.95 -0.22 -5.78
C TRP A 35 4.81 -1.29 -6.44
N THR A 36 5.39 -1.02 -7.62
CA THR A 36 6.26 -1.97 -8.30
C THR A 36 7.50 -2.31 -7.48
N ILE A 37 8.17 -1.31 -6.90
CA ILE A 37 9.35 -1.53 -6.05
C ILE A 37 8.97 -2.33 -4.79
N PHE A 38 7.82 -2.00 -4.17
CA PHE A 38 7.33 -2.72 -3.01
C PHE A 38 7.11 -4.20 -3.30
N TRP A 39 6.42 -4.54 -4.40
CA TRP A 39 6.18 -5.94 -4.77
C TRP A 39 7.45 -6.69 -5.14
N LEU A 40 8.42 -6.01 -5.77
CA LEU A 40 9.73 -6.58 -6.09
C LEU A 40 10.52 -6.89 -4.81
N MET A 41 10.47 -6.01 -3.81
CA MET A 41 11.07 -6.25 -2.50
C MET A 41 10.42 -7.46 -1.80
N VAL A 42 9.09 -7.56 -1.80
CA VAL A 42 8.37 -8.72 -1.24
C VAL A 42 8.77 -10.01 -1.94
N PHE A 43 8.88 -10.00 -3.27
CA PHE A 43 9.34 -11.16 -4.04
C PHE A 43 10.77 -11.59 -3.66
N ALA A 44 11.69 -10.63 -3.51
CA ALA A 44 13.07 -10.91 -3.10
C ALA A 44 13.13 -11.55 -1.70
N VAL A 45 12.34 -11.04 -0.74
CA VAL A 45 12.24 -11.60 0.63
C VAL A 45 11.70 -13.04 0.61
N VAL A 46 10.74 -13.34 -0.28
CA VAL A 46 10.18 -14.69 -0.44
C VAL A 46 11.20 -15.66 -1.05
N LEU A 47 11.98 -15.23 -2.04
CA LEU A 47 12.96 -16.08 -2.72
C LEU A 47 14.22 -16.36 -1.88
N LEU A 48 14.58 -15.45 -0.97
CA LEU A 48 15.81 -15.52 -0.19
C LEU A 48 15.51 -15.56 1.32
N PRO A 49 14.96 -16.66 1.86
CA PRO A 49 14.67 -16.79 3.29
C PRO A 49 15.92 -16.68 4.16
N GLN A 50 17.11 -16.89 3.59
CA GLN A 50 18.40 -16.73 4.28
C GLN A 50 18.65 -15.27 4.70
N ILE A 51 18.23 -14.29 3.89
CA ILE A 51 18.38 -12.86 4.23
C ILE A 51 17.49 -12.53 5.42
N THR A 52 16.25 -13.00 5.40
CA THR A 52 15.28 -12.81 6.47
C THR A 52 15.73 -13.46 7.76
N SER A 53 16.32 -14.66 7.69
CA SER A 53 16.91 -15.34 8.85
C SER A 53 18.14 -14.60 9.41
N PHE A 54 19.04 -14.11 8.54
CA PHE A 54 20.21 -13.34 8.96
C PHE A 54 19.82 -12.02 9.65
N LEU A 55 18.84 -11.29 9.10
CA LEU A 55 18.32 -10.08 9.74
C LEU A 55 17.63 -10.41 11.07
N ALA A 56 16.86 -11.50 11.13
CA ALA A 56 16.15 -11.89 12.34
C ALA A 56 17.11 -12.29 13.47
N GLU A 57 18.18 -13.01 13.17
CA GLU A 57 19.24 -13.34 14.13
C GLU A 57 19.91 -12.08 14.68
N LYS A 58 20.24 -11.11 13.81
CA LYS A 58 20.84 -9.83 14.21
C LYS A 58 19.88 -8.96 15.05
N LEU A 59 18.58 -9.08 14.81
CA LEU A 59 17.52 -8.34 15.52
C LEU A 59 16.97 -9.11 16.74
N GLY A 60 17.50 -10.30 17.05
CA GLY A 60 17.10 -11.10 18.20
C GLY A 60 15.75 -11.82 18.06
N VAL A 61 15.23 -11.95 16.83
CA VAL A 61 13.97 -12.64 16.53
C VAL A 61 14.30 -14.06 16.03
N GLY A 62 13.88 -15.09 16.76
CA GLY A 62 14.30 -16.47 16.51
C GLY A 62 13.90 -17.07 15.15
N ARG A 63 12.99 -16.43 14.40
CA ARG A 63 12.54 -16.90 13.07
C ARG A 63 12.42 -15.72 12.09
N GLY A 64 13.02 -15.87 10.91
CA GLY A 64 12.93 -14.88 9.81
C GLY A 64 11.52 -14.53 9.38
N ALA A 65 10.57 -15.47 9.49
CA ALA A 65 9.17 -15.24 9.17
C ALA A 65 8.50 -14.25 10.12
N ASP A 66 8.83 -14.28 11.41
CA ASP A 66 8.20 -13.41 12.42
C ASP A 66 8.58 -11.95 12.19
N LEU A 67 9.81 -11.70 11.73
CA LEU A 67 10.28 -10.38 11.33
C LEU A 67 9.46 -9.82 10.16
N VAL A 68 9.13 -10.64 9.16
CA VAL A 68 8.26 -10.23 8.03
C VAL A 68 6.85 -9.93 8.53
N VAL A 69 6.33 -10.72 9.47
CA VAL A 69 5.01 -10.48 10.06
C VAL A 69 5.00 -9.15 10.81
N TYR A 70 5.99 -8.86 11.64
CA TYR A 70 6.07 -7.58 12.34
C TYR A 70 6.19 -6.38 11.38
N ALA A 71 7.07 -6.49 10.37
CA ALA A 71 7.24 -5.43 9.38
C ALA A 71 5.95 -5.17 8.57
N SER A 72 5.27 -6.23 8.14
CA SER A 72 4.01 -6.13 7.40
C SER A 72 2.89 -5.56 8.26
N LEU A 73 2.83 -5.91 9.55
CA LEU A 73 1.86 -5.36 10.48
C LEU A 73 2.05 -3.84 10.65
N ILE A 74 3.28 -3.39 10.91
CA ILE A 74 3.62 -1.95 10.99
C ILE A 74 3.24 -1.23 9.69
N PHE A 75 3.58 -1.83 8.54
CA PHE A 75 3.28 -1.26 7.23
C PHE A 75 1.77 -1.13 6.98
N VAL A 76 1.00 -2.16 7.32
CA VAL A 76 -0.47 -2.15 7.19
C VAL A 76 -1.09 -1.10 8.11
N PHE A 77 -0.66 -1.01 9.37
CA PHE A 77 -1.11 0.03 10.29
C PHE A 77 -0.81 1.44 9.75
N TYR A 78 0.39 1.66 9.21
CA TYR A 78 0.74 2.93 8.57
C TYR A 78 -0.14 3.23 7.35
N MET A 79 -0.44 2.23 6.51
CA MET A 79 -1.35 2.40 5.39
C MET A 79 -2.78 2.76 5.83
N ILE A 80 -3.29 2.08 6.86
CA ILE A 80 -4.61 2.37 7.44
C ILE A 80 -4.63 3.81 7.97
N PHE A 81 -3.62 4.19 8.74
CA PHE A 81 -3.49 5.56 9.26
C PHE A 81 -3.48 6.60 8.13
N ARG A 82 -2.69 6.38 7.08
CA ARG A 82 -2.64 7.27 5.90
C ARG A 82 -3.99 7.35 5.19
N LEU A 83 -4.73 6.24 5.13
CA LEU A 83 -6.07 6.19 4.56
C LEU A 83 -7.05 7.04 5.38
N PHE A 84 -7.03 6.90 6.71
CA PHE A 84 -7.84 7.73 7.62
C PHE A 84 -7.55 9.23 7.44
N VAL A 85 -6.28 9.64 7.43
CA VAL A 85 -5.91 11.05 7.22
C VAL A 85 -6.41 11.57 5.87
N ARG A 86 -6.32 10.75 4.82
CA ARG A 86 -6.85 11.11 3.50
C ARG A 86 -8.39 11.24 3.52
N GLN A 87 -9.07 10.36 4.24
CA GLN A 87 -10.53 10.39 4.37
C GLN A 87 -10.99 11.65 5.09
N GLU A 88 -10.36 12.02 6.21
CA GLU A 88 -10.68 13.26 6.93
C GLU A 88 -10.50 14.50 6.04
N LYS A 89 -9.43 14.53 5.24
CA LYS A 89 -9.23 15.61 4.26
C LYS A 89 -10.36 15.68 3.24
N VAL A 90 -10.79 14.54 2.70
CA VAL A 90 -11.90 14.48 1.75
C VAL A 90 -13.20 14.98 2.38
N GLU A 91 -13.52 14.55 3.61
CA GLU A 91 -14.71 15.02 4.33
C GLU A 91 -14.68 16.53 4.56
N ARG A 92 -13.52 17.08 4.93
CA ARG A 92 -13.32 18.53 5.11
C ARG A 92 -13.49 19.30 3.80
N ASP A 93 -12.95 18.78 2.70
CA ASP A 93 -13.07 19.40 1.38
C ASP A 93 -14.52 19.40 0.90
N ILE A 94 -15.27 18.31 1.14
CA ILE A 94 -16.72 18.24 0.87
C ILE A 94 -17.47 19.29 1.71
N GLY A 95 -17.16 19.41 3.01
CA GLY A 95 -17.80 20.40 3.87
C GLY A 95 -17.65 21.83 3.36
N LYS A 96 -16.45 22.20 2.89
CA LYS A 96 -16.19 23.51 2.29
C LYS A 96 -16.99 23.74 1.00
N ILE A 97 -17.08 22.72 0.14
CA ILE A 97 -17.85 22.79 -1.10
C ILE A 97 -19.34 23.04 -0.78
N VAL A 98 -19.89 22.34 0.21
CA VAL A 98 -21.30 22.53 0.63
C VAL A 98 -21.52 23.94 1.21
N GLU A 99 -20.59 24.46 2.01
CA GLU A 99 -20.66 25.82 2.54
C GLU A 99 -20.63 26.89 1.44
N GLU A 100 -19.75 26.73 0.45
CA GLU A 100 -19.66 27.64 -0.70
C GLU A 100 -20.95 27.63 -1.54
N ILE A 101 -21.52 26.44 -1.78
CA ILE A 101 -22.81 26.31 -2.49
C ILE A 101 -23.92 27.03 -1.71
N ALA A 102 -24.02 26.80 -0.40
CA ALA A 102 -25.06 27.42 0.44
C ALA A 102 -24.95 28.96 0.48
N LYS A 103 -23.72 29.50 0.52
CA LYS A 103 -23.49 30.96 0.44
C LYS A 103 -23.93 31.52 -0.91
N LYS A 104 -23.61 30.82 -2.01
CA LYS A 104 -23.94 31.25 -3.36
C LYS A 104 -25.45 31.24 -3.64
N ASP A 105 -26.18 30.26 -3.12
CA ASP A 105 -27.63 30.20 -3.25
C ASP A 105 -28.33 31.34 -2.51
N LYS A 106 -27.82 31.71 -1.33
CA LYS A 106 -28.34 32.83 -0.53
C LYS A 106 -28.11 34.21 -1.17
N ASP A 107 -27.04 34.37 -1.96
CA ASP A 107 -26.73 35.62 -2.66
C ASP A 107 -27.55 35.79 -3.96
N ASN A 108 -28.07 34.67 -4.50
CA ASN A 108 -28.90 34.62 -5.70
C ASN A 108 -30.42 34.65 -5.41
N SER A 109 -30.84 34.76 -4.15
CA SER A 109 -32.25 34.85 -3.71
C SER A 109 -32.56 36.19 -3.06
#